data_AF-A0A073K6V8-F1
#
_entry.id   AF-A0A073K6V8-F1
#
_cell.length_a   1.000
_cell.length_b   1.000
_cell.length_c   1.000
_cell.angle_alpha   90.00
_cell.angle_beta   90.00
_cell.angle_gamma   90.00
#
_symmetry.space_group_name_H-M   'P 1'
#
loop_
_entity.id
_entity.type
_entity.pdbx_description
1 polymer ?
#
loop_
_entity_poly.entity_id
_entity_poly.type
_entity_poly.pdbx_seq_one_letter_code
_entity_poly.pdbx_strand_id
1 'polypeptide(L)'
;MKRLKAVILLVGCFLFLSGCNYENEKQVEKYVKDKHGFDVAVTQWGGINSGNMGHTYHTVQAKDNKNIQFRVEVNGFFYSRIVGDEYDYGKNTYEEYKKLKSVLKEMKKLGYEECENESALQYIVDYDNGEKPTDELLLTLKSSNKIDYSKFESAELDRLFALFQLIQKSNSKIAEIEIRDYNGEYIGLPFENVQEVTTKEELLITMKDNVRTYWTYLIQTQTKIGERLEEIQNEHFEFEDITCSDLENGECLEYEVDLVFNDDMAQYKNNSRVIEDLTKMVTIMKEELYNKEFNIYLENKDGTRMTAWLSSEEIKQSNNIEELVKEEYPEY
;
A
#
# COMPACT_ATOMS: atom_id res chain seq x y z
N MET A 1 -25.06 39.24 -37.80
CA MET A 1 -24.20 39.95 -36.82
C MET A 1 -24.43 39.57 -35.35
N LYS A 2 -25.68 39.46 -34.84
CA LYS A 2 -25.91 39.09 -33.42
C LYS A 2 -25.40 37.68 -33.03
N ARG A 3 -25.58 36.67 -33.88
CA ARG A 3 -25.10 35.29 -33.64
C ARG A 3 -23.57 35.17 -33.67
N LEU A 4 -22.89 35.93 -34.53
CA LEU A 4 -21.42 35.94 -34.60
C LEU A 4 -20.80 36.55 -33.35
N LYS A 5 -21.41 37.61 -32.79
CA LYS A 5 -21.00 38.20 -31.49
C LYS A 5 -21.18 37.22 -30.33
N ALA A 6 -22.25 36.42 -30.33
CA ALA A 6 -22.49 35.42 -29.30
C ALA A 6 -21.49 34.26 -29.36
N VAL A 7 -21.10 33.81 -30.57
CA VAL A 7 -20.08 32.76 -30.76
C VAL A 7 -18.69 33.26 -30.36
N ILE A 8 -18.33 34.50 -30.69
CA ILE A 8 -17.05 35.10 -30.26
C ILE A 8 -17.01 35.27 -28.73
N LEU A 9 -18.13 35.62 -28.10
CA LEU A 9 -18.23 35.69 -26.63
C LEU A 9 -18.07 34.30 -25.98
N LEU A 10 -18.69 33.26 -26.55
CA LEU A 10 -18.59 31.88 -26.08
C LEU A 10 -17.18 31.30 -26.24
N VAL A 11 -16.53 31.56 -27.38
CA VAL A 11 -15.14 31.16 -27.64
C VAL A 11 -14.18 31.97 -26.77
N GLY A 12 -14.45 33.25 -26.53
CA GLY A 12 -13.71 34.08 -25.57
C GLY A 12 -13.82 33.53 -24.15
N CYS A 13 -15.03 33.20 -23.67
CA CYS A 13 -15.23 32.55 -22.38
C CYS A 13 -14.54 31.19 -22.29
N PHE A 14 -14.57 30.38 -23.36
CA PHE A 14 -13.85 29.09 -23.40
C PHE A 14 -12.33 29.27 -23.36
N LEU A 15 -11.79 30.28 -24.03
CA LEU A 15 -10.35 30.59 -24.02
C LEU A 15 -9.88 31.19 -22.68
N PHE A 16 -10.74 31.95 -21.99
CA PHE A 16 -10.48 32.41 -20.61
C PHE A 16 -10.58 31.27 -19.59
N LEU A 17 -11.47 30.29 -19.81
CA LEU A 17 -11.61 29.11 -18.96
C LEU A 17 -10.53 28.04 -19.22
N SER A 18 -9.99 27.95 -20.45
CA SER A 18 -8.92 27.02 -20.79
C SER A 18 -7.52 27.55 -20.47
N GLY A 19 -7.40 28.81 -20.04
CA GLY A 19 -6.12 29.48 -19.76
C GLY A 19 -5.61 29.38 -18.32
N CYS A 20 -6.37 28.78 -17.39
CA CYS A 20 -6.02 28.74 -15.97
C CYS A 20 -5.87 27.29 -15.50
N ASN A 21 -4.71 26.68 -15.70
CA ASN A 21 -4.37 25.41 -15.03
C ASN A 21 -2.87 25.20 -14.78
N TYR A 22 -2.04 26.25 -14.85
CA TYR A 22 -0.57 26.08 -14.95
C TYR A 22 0.31 26.95 -14.02
N GLU A 23 -0.21 27.68 -13.03
CA GLU A 23 0.64 28.60 -12.23
C GLU A 23 0.42 28.57 -10.70
N ASN A 24 0.39 27.39 -10.06
CA ASN A 24 0.43 27.33 -8.59
C ASN A 24 1.80 27.14 -7.97
N GLU A 25 2.76 26.52 -8.67
CA GLU A 25 4.06 26.19 -8.07
C GLU A 25 4.80 27.44 -7.63
N LYS A 26 4.97 28.40 -8.55
CA LYS A 26 5.61 29.68 -8.26
C LYS A 26 4.89 30.46 -7.17
N GLN A 27 3.56 30.33 -7.06
CA GLN A 27 2.77 31.00 -6.03
C GLN A 27 3.03 30.38 -4.66
N VAL A 28 3.05 29.05 -4.56
CA VAL A 28 3.37 28.31 -3.34
C VAL A 28 4.82 28.55 -2.91
N GLU A 29 5.77 28.40 -3.82
CA GLU A 29 7.20 28.65 -3.55
C GLU A 29 7.42 30.09 -3.08
N LYS A 30 6.83 31.08 -3.77
CA LYS A 30 6.93 32.49 -3.39
C LYS A 30 6.30 32.75 -2.04
N TYR A 31 5.12 32.21 -1.76
CA TYR A 31 4.46 32.36 -0.47
C TYR A 31 5.34 31.86 0.68
N VAL A 32 5.92 30.67 0.54
CA VAL A 32 6.81 30.11 1.56
C VAL A 32 8.07 30.96 1.70
N LYS A 33 8.66 31.40 0.59
CA LYS A 33 9.83 32.29 0.62
C LYS A 33 9.54 33.62 1.33
N ASP A 34 8.42 34.26 0.98
CA ASP A 34 8.01 35.55 1.54
C ASP A 34 7.66 35.44 3.03
N LYS A 35 7.02 34.33 3.45
CA LYS A 35 6.56 34.13 4.84
C LYS A 35 7.65 33.58 5.77
N HIS A 36 8.43 32.60 5.29
CA HIS A 36 9.36 31.81 6.11
C HIS A 36 10.84 32.03 5.77
N GLY A 37 11.14 32.72 4.66
CA GLY A 37 12.49 33.23 4.37
C GLY A 37 13.45 32.25 3.70
N PHE A 38 12.98 31.11 3.19
CA PHE A 38 13.80 30.13 2.48
C PHE A 38 13.09 29.57 1.24
N ASP A 39 13.89 29.03 0.31
CA ASP A 39 13.38 28.44 -0.92
C ASP A 39 12.94 26.98 -0.71
N VAL A 40 11.78 26.65 -1.25
CA VAL A 40 11.22 25.29 -1.29
C VAL A 40 11.01 24.81 -2.72
N ALA A 41 10.83 23.51 -2.89
CA ALA A 41 10.25 22.88 -4.07
C ALA A 41 8.94 22.19 -3.67
N VAL A 42 7.97 22.13 -4.58
CA VAL A 42 6.76 21.31 -4.38
C VAL A 42 7.10 19.86 -4.75
N THR A 43 7.00 18.95 -3.79
CA THR A 43 7.33 17.52 -3.97
C THR A 43 6.09 16.66 -4.24
N GLN A 44 4.92 17.10 -3.78
CA GLN A 44 3.66 16.40 -4.04
C GLN A 44 2.51 17.38 -4.22
N TRP A 45 1.74 17.16 -5.27
CA TRP A 45 0.51 17.89 -5.54
C TRP A 45 -0.69 17.10 -5.02
N GLY A 46 -1.43 17.67 -4.07
CA GLY A 46 -2.76 17.17 -3.72
C GLY A 46 -3.74 17.29 -4.89
N GLY A 47 -4.63 16.31 -4.99
CA GLY A 47 -5.70 16.30 -5.97
C GLY A 47 -6.69 17.43 -5.72
N ILE A 48 -7.06 18.18 -6.76
CA ILE A 48 -8.12 19.19 -6.71
C ILE A 48 -9.43 18.49 -7.10
N ASN A 49 -10.31 18.24 -6.12
CA ASN A 49 -11.60 17.59 -6.36
C ASN A 49 -12.72 18.64 -6.48
N SER A 50 -13.63 18.47 -7.43
CA SER A 50 -14.83 19.32 -7.54
C SER A 50 -15.78 19.18 -6.34
N GLY A 51 -15.74 18.05 -5.64
CA GLY A 51 -16.62 17.75 -4.50
C GLY A 51 -16.33 18.55 -3.22
N ASN A 52 -15.14 19.15 -3.08
CA ASN A 52 -14.71 19.90 -1.88
C ASN A 52 -14.39 21.38 -2.19
N MET A 53 -14.94 21.93 -3.28
CA MET A 53 -14.65 23.29 -3.78
C MET A 53 -13.16 23.54 -4.13
N GLY A 54 -12.39 22.47 -4.39
CA GLY A 54 -10.97 22.56 -4.71
C GLY A 54 -10.08 22.82 -3.49
N HIS A 55 -10.51 22.41 -2.29
CA HIS A 55 -9.64 22.34 -1.12
C HIS A 55 -8.60 21.23 -1.32
N THR A 56 -7.34 21.54 -1.05
CA THR A 56 -6.25 20.57 -1.21
C THR A 56 -4.99 21.01 -0.45
N TYR A 57 -4.05 20.08 -0.30
CA TYR A 57 -2.74 20.33 0.28
C TYR A 57 -1.64 20.03 -0.73
N HIS A 58 -0.58 20.84 -0.72
CA HIS A 58 0.63 20.59 -1.50
C HIS A 58 1.82 20.40 -0.56
N THR A 59 2.52 19.28 -0.68
CA THR A 59 3.72 19.02 0.11
C THR A 59 4.89 19.79 -0.47
N VAL A 60 5.56 20.56 0.38
CA VAL A 60 6.75 21.34 0.03
C VAL A 60 7.95 20.88 0.85
N GLN A 61 9.13 20.94 0.23
CA GLN A 61 10.40 20.56 0.85
C GLN A 61 11.44 21.67 0.64
N ALA A 62 12.20 22.01 1.68
CA ALA A 62 13.25 23.02 1.55
C ALA A 62 14.36 22.55 0.59
N LYS A 63 14.76 23.43 -0.34
CA LYS A 63 15.75 23.10 -1.39
C LYS A 63 17.12 22.75 -0.81
N ASP A 64 17.50 23.38 0.29
CA ASP A 64 18.81 23.17 0.95
C ASP A 64 18.76 22.12 2.07
N ASN A 65 17.58 21.58 2.40
CA ASN A 65 17.42 20.61 3.47
C ASN A 65 16.16 19.76 3.30
N LYS A 66 16.34 18.54 2.80
CA LYS A 66 15.23 17.59 2.57
C LYS A 66 14.39 17.25 3.80
N ASN A 67 14.96 17.41 5.01
CA ASN A 67 14.28 17.09 6.26
C ASN A 67 13.45 18.25 6.83
N ILE A 68 13.28 19.34 6.08
CA ILE A 68 12.27 20.36 6.34
C ILE A 68 11.20 20.21 5.28
N GLN A 69 10.12 19.53 5.65
CA GLN A 69 8.96 19.25 4.79
C GLN A 69 7.68 19.59 5.54
N PHE A 70 6.70 20.18 4.84
CA PHE A 70 5.37 20.50 5.40
C PHE A 70 4.38 20.71 4.26
N ARG A 71 3.08 20.80 4.58
CA ARG A 71 2.03 21.05 3.59
C ARG A 71 1.61 22.53 3.56
N VAL A 72 1.25 22.99 2.37
CA VAL A 72 0.62 24.30 2.13
C VAL A 72 -0.83 24.05 1.75
N GLU A 73 -1.76 24.67 2.48
CA GLU A 73 -3.19 24.54 2.26
C GLU A 73 -3.65 25.52 1.17
N VAL A 74 -4.38 25.00 0.20
CA VAL A 74 -4.89 25.74 -0.95
C VAL A 74 -6.38 25.50 -1.12
N ASN A 75 -7.11 26.57 -1.41
CA ASN A 75 -8.53 26.53 -1.74
C ASN A 75 -8.79 27.09 -3.13
N GLY A 76 -9.68 26.44 -3.88
CA GLY A 76 -10.34 27.02 -5.04
C GLY A 76 -10.15 26.22 -6.32
N PHE A 77 -11.26 26.07 -7.05
CA PHE A 77 -11.34 25.24 -8.27
C PHE A 77 -10.88 25.96 -9.56
N PHE A 78 -11.18 27.27 -9.70
CA PHE A 78 -10.80 28.08 -10.88
C PHE A 78 -9.66 29.06 -10.60
N TYR A 79 -9.55 29.49 -9.34
CA TYR A 79 -8.49 30.35 -8.82
C TYR A 79 -8.12 29.83 -7.44
N SER A 80 -6.92 29.30 -7.34
CA SER A 80 -6.31 28.81 -6.12
C SER A 80 -5.85 29.96 -5.24
N ARG A 81 -6.17 29.86 -3.95
CA ARG A 81 -5.75 30.78 -2.91
C ARG A 81 -5.11 29.99 -1.78
N ILE A 82 -3.92 30.40 -1.40
CA ILE A 82 -3.24 29.87 -0.21
C ILE A 82 -4.00 30.33 1.04
N VAL A 83 -4.35 29.36 1.89
CA VAL A 83 -5.11 29.56 3.13
C VAL A 83 -4.19 29.61 4.34
N GLY A 84 -3.20 28.72 4.34
CA GLY A 84 -2.26 28.53 5.44
C GLY A 84 -1.19 27.52 5.07
N ASP A 85 -0.41 27.13 6.06
CA ASP A 85 0.61 26.10 5.93
C ASP A 85 0.87 25.45 7.30
N GLU A 86 1.51 24.29 7.24
CA GLU A 86 1.83 23.46 8.40
C GLU A 86 3.31 23.59 8.78
N TYR A 87 3.93 24.74 8.51
CA TYR A 87 5.36 24.94 8.72
C TYR A 87 5.80 24.65 10.16
N ASP A 88 4.99 25.00 11.16
CA ASP A 88 5.33 24.73 12.57
C ASP A 88 5.46 23.23 12.85
N TYR A 89 4.63 22.39 12.22
CA TYR A 89 4.77 20.92 12.30
C TYR A 89 6.05 20.45 11.62
N GLY A 90 6.30 20.87 10.38
CA GLY A 90 7.53 20.52 9.65
C GLY A 90 8.81 20.98 10.38
N LYS A 91 8.77 22.14 11.04
CA LYS A 91 9.86 22.65 11.86
C LYS A 91 10.06 21.79 13.11
N ASN A 92 8.99 21.43 13.82
CA ASN A 92 9.07 20.56 14.99
C ASN A 92 9.61 19.17 14.61
N THR A 93 9.14 18.59 13.51
CA THR A 93 9.67 17.35 12.94
C THR A 93 11.17 17.46 12.64
N TYR A 94 11.63 18.57 12.07
CA TYR A 94 13.06 18.76 11.81
C TYR A 94 13.90 18.84 13.10
N GLU A 95 13.39 19.47 14.16
CA GLU A 95 14.07 19.48 15.46
C GLU A 95 14.15 18.08 16.08
N GLU A 96 13.11 17.25 15.93
CA GLU A 96 13.15 15.84 16.34
C GLU A 96 14.13 15.03 15.50
N TYR A 97 14.16 15.25 14.18
CA TYR A 97 15.13 14.62 13.28
C TYR A 97 16.58 14.91 13.69
N LYS A 98 16.90 16.12 14.17
CA LYS A 98 18.25 16.42 14.67
C LYS A 98 18.67 15.52 15.84
N LYS A 99 17.74 15.04 16.67
CA LYS A 99 18.02 14.11 17.76
C LYS A 99 18.36 12.72 17.23
N LEU A 100 17.73 12.31 16.12
CA LEU A 100 18.02 11.04 15.46
C LEU A 100 19.39 11.01 14.77
N LYS A 101 19.98 12.14 14.40
CA LYS A 101 21.25 12.19 13.64
C LYS A 101 22.39 11.38 14.25
N SER A 102 22.50 11.32 15.57
CA SER A 102 23.52 10.50 16.25
C SER A 102 23.27 9.00 16.05
N VAL A 103 22.00 8.60 16.04
CA VAL A 103 21.52 7.21 15.93
C VAL A 103 21.47 6.73 14.48
N LEU A 104 21.30 7.62 13.50
CA LEU A 104 21.31 7.27 12.06
C LEU A 104 22.58 6.51 11.64
N LYS A 105 23.73 6.84 12.24
CA LYS A 105 24.98 6.10 11.99
C LYS A 105 24.94 4.66 12.50
N GLU A 106 24.22 4.41 13.59
CA GLU A 106 24.04 3.08 14.15
C GLU A 106 22.97 2.31 13.37
N MET A 107 21.88 2.96 12.95
CA MET A 107 20.89 2.40 12.03
C MET A 107 21.54 1.93 10.73
N LYS A 108 22.45 2.74 10.16
CA LYS A 108 23.21 2.35 8.96
C LYS A 108 24.08 1.11 9.16
N LYS A 109 24.62 0.87 10.36
CA LYS A 109 25.35 -0.38 10.68
C LYS A 109 24.43 -1.60 10.73
N LEU A 110 23.16 -1.41 11.09
CA LEU A 110 22.12 -2.44 10.99
C LEU A 110 21.61 -2.63 9.55
N GLY A 111 22.11 -1.83 8.60
CA GLY A 111 21.68 -1.86 7.21
C GLY A 111 20.35 -1.16 6.96
N TYR A 112 20.04 -0.11 7.73
CA TYR A 112 18.93 0.80 7.47
C TYR A 112 19.45 2.21 7.19
N GLU A 113 19.04 2.80 6.08
CA GLU A 113 19.54 4.09 5.59
C GLU A 113 18.39 5.05 5.29
N GLU A 114 18.68 6.35 5.24
CA GLU A 114 17.70 7.35 4.79
C GLU A 114 17.49 7.26 3.28
N CYS A 115 16.26 7.45 2.81
CA CYS A 115 15.94 7.59 1.39
C CYS A 115 16.58 8.87 0.83
N GLU A 116 17.28 8.83 -0.30
CA GLU A 116 18.16 9.93 -0.75
C GLU A 116 17.43 11.29 -0.90
N ASN A 117 16.25 11.31 -1.54
CA ASN A 117 15.55 12.54 -1.92
C ASN A 117 14.32 12.88 -1.07
N GLU A 118 14.08 12.13 0.00
CA GLU A 118 12.90 12.26 0.85
C GLU A 118 13.31 12.61 2.29
N SER A 119 12.42 13.31 3.01
CA SER A 119 12.58 13.50 4.44
C SER A 119 12.53 12.15 5.14
N ALA A 120 13.52 11.86 5.99
CA ALA A 120 13.53 10.63 6.76
C ALA A 120 12.44 10.61 7.83
N LEU A 121 12.09 11.78 8.39
CA LEU A 121 11.08 11.93 9.43
C LEU A 121 9.98 12.87 8.97
N GLN A 122 8.73 12.49 9.18
CA GLN A 122 7.54 13.25 8.79
C GLN A 122 6.51 13.24 9.92
N TYR A 123 5.69 14.29 10.04
CA TYR A 123 4.53 14.24 10.93
C TYR A 123 3.39 13.49 10.25
N ILE A 124 2.61 12.75 11.03
CA ILE A 124 1.47 11.97 10.54
C ILE A 124 0.27 12.89 10.33
N VAL A 125 -0.48 12.63 9.25
CA VAL A 125 -1.73 13.32 8.93
C VAL A 125 -2.88 12.38 9.25
N ASP A 126 -3.80 12.83 10.10
CA ASP A 126 -5.04 12.14 10.41
C ASP A 126 -6.07 12.41 9.30
N TYR A 127 -6.20 11.46 8.38
CA TYR A 127 -7.13 11.54 7.25
C TYR A 127 -8.58 11.36 7.68
N ASP A 128 -8.85 10.59 8.73
CA ASP A 128 -10.21 10.34 9.23
C ASP A 128 -10.83 11.57 9.92
N ASN A 129 -9.98 12.44 10.47
CA ASN A 129 -10.38 13.66 11.16
C ASN A 129 -10.17 14.94 10.33
N GLY A 130 -10.38 14.84 9.01
CA GLY A 130 -10.34 15.96 8.10
C GLY A 130 -8.93 16.42 7.73
N GLU A 131 -8.03 15.45 7.49
CA GLU A 131 -6.66 15.65 7.01
C GLU A 131 -5.80 16.56 7.91
N LYS A 132 -5.96 16.44 9.23
CA LYS A 132 -5.25 17.31 10.18
C LYS A 132 -3.84 16.80 10.48
N PRO A 133 -2.84 17.68 10.56
CA PRO A 133 -1.51 17.30 11.01
C PRO A 133 -1.55 16.94 12.51
N THR A 134 -0.77 15.94 12.89
CA THR A 134 -0.60 15.48 14.28
C THR A 134 0.82 15.76 14.78
N ASP A 135 1.06 15.58 16.08
CA ASP A 135 2.40 15.62 16.66
C ASP A 135 3.12 14.24 16.58
N GLU A 136 2.46 13.22 16.03
CA GLU A 136 3.02 11.88 15.85
C GLU A 136 3.94 11.83 14.63
N LEU A 137 5.00 11.03 14.71
CA LEU A 137 6.07 11.05 13.73
C LEU A 137 6.26 9.68 13.09
N LEU A 138 6.34 9.67 11.76
CA LEU A 138 6.69 8.55 10.91
C LEU A 138 8.16 8.64 10.52
N LEU A 139 8.93 7.59 10.82
CA LEU A 139 10.31 7.43 10.35
C LEU A 139 10.33 6.49 9.14
N THR A 140 10.71 6.99 7.96
CA THR A 140 10.90 6.18 6.76
C THR A 140 12.37 5.84 6.56
N LEU A 141 12.67 4.54 6.45
CA LEU A 141 14.01 4.01 6.20
C LEU A 141 14.01 3.07 5.01
N LYS A 142 15.17 2.91 4.39
CA LYS A 142 15.44 1.97 3.32
C LYS A 142 16.40 0.89 3.82
N SER A 143 16.09 -0.38 3.58
CA SER A 143 17.05 -1.46 3.82
C SER A 143 18.19 -1.39 2.80
N SER A 144 19.43 -1.49 3.26
CA SER A 144 20.59 -1.51 2.34
C SER A 144 20.80 -2.87 1.68
N ASN A 145 20.22 -3.93 2.24
CA ASN A 145 20.33 -5.30 1.75
C ASN A 145 18.95 -5.85 1.40
N LYS A 146 18.91 -6.81 0.47
CA LYS A 146 17.71 -7.62 0.25
C LYS A 146 17.35 -8.36 1.54
N ILE A 147 16.07 -8.34 1.89
CA ILE A 147 15.53 -9.08 3.04
C ILE A 147 15.69 -10.57 2.77
N ASP A 148 16.30 -11.29 3.71
CA ASP A 148 16.42 -12.74 3.66
C ASP A 148 15.23 -13.39 4.37
N TYR A 149 14.14 -13.67 3.63
CA TYR A 149 12.94 -14.29 4.19
C TYR A 149 13.19 -15.69 4.79
N SER A 150 14.27 -16.38 4.38
CA SER A 150 14.67 -17.65 5.03
C SER A 150 15.15 -17.47 6.47
N LYS A 151 15.53 -16.24 6.84
CA LYS A 151 15.93 -15.83 8.19
C LYS A 151 15.00 -14.77 8.77
N PHE A 152 13.76 -14.68 8.27
CA PHE A 152 12.77 -13.68 8.69
C PHE A 152 12.56 -13.69 10.20
N GLU A 153 12.24 -14.87 10.76
CA GLU A 153 11.96 -15.05 12.19
C GLU A 153 13.23 -15.11 13.08
N SER A 154 14.42 -14.84 12.51
CA SER A 154 15.69 -14.91 13.24
C SER A 154 16.55 -13.67 12.99
N ALA A 155 17.44 -13.71 12.00
CA ALA A 155 18.39 -12.61 11.76
C ALA A 155 17.70 -11.30 11.36
N GLU A 156 16.61 -11.36 10.60
CA GLU A 156 15.85 -10.16 10.22
C GLU A 156 15.06 -9.60 11.41
N LEU A 157 14.42 -10.46 12.20
CA LEU A 157 13.79 -10.09 13.46
C LEU A 157 14.79 -9.45 14.44
N ASP A 158 15.97 -10.06 14.62
CA ASP A 158 17.02 -9.53 15.50
C ASP A 158 17.49 -8.15 15.05
N ARG A 159 17.61 -7.96 13.73
CA ARG A 159 18.02 -6.71 13.11
C ARG A 159 16.97 -5.62 13.28
N LEU A 160 15.69 -5.93 13.08
CA LEU A 160 14.59 -4.99 13.29
C LEU A 160 14.41 -4.66 14.79
N PHE A 161 14.52 -5.65 15.66
CA PHE A 161 14.44 -5.44 17.11
C PHE A 161 15.56 -4.51 17.60
N ALA A 162 16.79 -4.68 17.08
CA ALA A 162 17.88 -3.77 17.37
C ALA A 162 17.59 -2.33 16.90
N LEU A 163 16.92 -2.16 15.74
CA LEU A 163 16.49 -0.85 15.26
C LEU A 163 15.49 -0.20 16.22
N PHE A 164 14.48 -0.94 16.68
CA PHE A 164 13.49 -0.45 17.65
C PHE A 164 14.17 0.01 18.95
N GLN A 165 15.10 -0.80 19.47
CA GLN A 165 15.87 -0.44 20.67
C GLN A 165 16.71 0.82 20.48
N LEU A 166 17.30 1.02 19.30
CA LEU A 166 18.05 2.25 18.98
C LEU A 166 17.13 3.48 18.98
N ILE A 167 15.95 3.34 18.39
CA ILE A 167 14.95 4.41 18.33
C ILE A 167 14.44 4.79 19.72
N GLN A 168 14.06 3.80 20.53
CA GLN A 168 13.62 4.00 21.92
C GLN A 168 14.70 4.70 22.76
N LYS A 169 15.98 4.34 22.57
CA LYS A 169 17.12 4.99 23.26
C LYS A 169 17.38 6.42 22.81
N SER A 170 16.95 6.79 21.60
CA SER A 170 17.15 8.15 21.05
C SER A 170 16.30 9.21 21.75
N ASN A 171 15.29 8.80 22.53
CA ASN A 171 14.27 9.67 23.12
C ASN A 171 13.51 10.54 22.10
N SER A 172 13.50 10.11 20.83
CA SER A 172 12.69 10.70 19.77
C SER A 172 11.32 10.06 19.81
N LYS A 173 10.26 10.88 19.71
CA LYS A 173 8.87 10.41 19.74
C LYS A 173 8.44 9.89 18.37
N ILE A 174 9.04 8.80 17.93
CA ILE A 174 8.63 8.09 16.72
C ILE A 174 7.46 7.19 17.08
N ALA A 175 6.33 7.42 16.43
CA ALA A 175 5.12 6.61 16.57
C ALA A 175 5.17 5.40 15.62
N GLU A 176 5.57 5.65 14.38
CA GLU A 176 5.56 4.65 13.31
C GLU A 176 6.93 4.56 12.60
N ILE A 177 7.27 3.36 12.12
CA ILE A 177 8.40 3.15 11.20
C ILE A 177 7.90 2.52 9.92
N GLU A 178 8.24 3.14 8.80
CA GLU A 178 8.08 2.55 7.48
C GLU A 178 9.44 2.06 6.96
N ILE A 179 9.47 0.84 6.44
CA ILE A 179 10.69 0.25 5.88
C ILE A 179 10.45 -0.06 4.40
N ARG A 180 11.32 0.48 3.57
CA ARG A 180 11.42 0.15 2.15
C ARG A 180 12.51 -0.88 1.91
N ASP A 181 12.35 -1.69 0.86
CA ASP A 181 13.34 -2.67 0.45
C ASP A 181 14.60 -1.99 -0.15
N TYR A 182 15.56 -2.79 -0.58
CA TYR A 182 16.80 -2.30 -1.20
C TYR A 182 16.61 -1.62 -2.56
N ASN A 183 15.45 -1.78 -3.21
CA ASN A 183 15.07 -1.04 -4.41
C ASN A 183 14.40 0.30 -4.05
N GLY A 184 13.82 0.41 -2.86
CA GLY A 184 13.05 1.57 -2.42
C GLY A 184 11.53 1.33 -2.50
N GLU A 185 11.09 0.08 -2.63
CA GLU A 185 9.68 -0.30 -2.64
C GLU A 185 9.19 -0.62 -1.22
N TYR A 186 7.91 -0.38 -0.96
CA TYR A 186 7.31 -0.69 0.33
C TYR A 186 7.23 -2.21 0.54
N ILE A 187 7.64 -2.69 1.71
CA ILE A 187 7.59 -4.13 2.03
C ILE A 187 6.28 -4.55 2.69
N GLY A 188 5.46 -3.57 3.10
CA GLY A 188 4.33 -3.78 3.98
C GLY A 188 3.78 -2.47 4.55
N LEU A 189 2.90 -2.60 5.54
CA LEU A 189 2.38 -1.48 6.30
C LEU A 189 3.44 -0.92 7.27
N PRO A 190 3.34 0.36 7.68
CA PRO A 190 4.15 0.91 8.75
C PRO A 190 4.03 0.09 10.04
N PHE A 191 5.14 -0.03 10.76
CA PHE A 191 5.16 -0.62 12.09
C PHE A 191 4.74 0.43 13.12
N GLU A 192 3.57 0.23 13.73
CA GLU A 192 3.02 1.09 14.77
C GLU A 192 3.62 0.79 16.16
N ASN A 193 3.31 1.66 17.13
CA ASN A 193 3.60 1.47 18.56
C ASN A 193 5.08 1.16 18.85
N VAL A 194 5.99 1.79 18.10
CA VAL A 194 7.44 1.56 18.16
C VAL A 194 8.01 1.74 19.58
N GLN A 195 7.41 2.62 20.37
CA GLN A 195 7.82 2.88 21.76
C GLN A 195 7.32 1.82 22.75
N GLU A 196 6.30 1.05 22.39
CA GLU A 196 5.62 0.10 23.27
C GLU A 196 6.11 -1.34 23.07
N VAL A 197 6.61 -1.68 21.89
CA VAL A 197 7.16 -3.02 21.61
C VAL A 197 8.38 -3.28 22.49
N THR A 198 8.29 -4.28 23.37
CA THR A 198 9.36 -4.59 24.34
C THR A 198 10.03 -5.93 24.10
N THR A 199 9.38 -6.84 23.38
CA THR A 199 9.87 -8.21 23.15
C THR A 199 10.02 -8.54 21.67
N LYS A 200 10.82 -9.58 21.37
CA LYS A 200 10.99 -10.07 19.99
C LYS A 200 9.76 -10.82 19.52
N GLU A 201 9.06 -11.47 20.42
CA GLU A 201 7.85 -12.24 20.16
C GLU A 201 6.71 -11.32 19.70
N GLU A 202 6.49 -10.19 20.39
CA GLU A 202 5.55 -9.15 19.96
C GLU A 202 5.92 -8.59 18.58
N LEU A 203 7.20 -8.25 18.40
CA LEU A 203 7.67 -7.72 17.12
C LEU A 203 7.51 -8.73 15.98
N LEU A 204 7.74 -10.02 16.23
CA LEU A 204 7.59 -11.07 15.23
C LEU A 204 6.15 -11.17 14.74
N ILE A 205 5.17 -11.07 15.64
CA ILE A 205 3.75 -11.05 15.27
C ILE A 205 3.49 -9.86 14.33
N THR A 206 3.89 -8.64 14.74
CA THR A 206 3.73 -7.44 13.90
C THR A 206 4.45 -7.55 12.55
N MET A 207 5.66 -8.15 12.52
CA MET A 207 6.38 -8.40 11.28
C MET A 207 5.61 -9.30 10.33
N LYS A 208 5.00 -10.37 10.85
CA LYS A 208 4.21 -11.30 10.04
C LYS A 208 2.91 -10.65 9.53
N ASP A 209 2.26 -9.83 10.35
CA ASP A 209 1.02 -9.16 9.96
C ASP A 209 1.26 -8.06 8.92
N ASN A 210 2.39 -7.36 9.00
CA ASN A 210 2.67 -6.22 8.13
C ASN A 210 3.41 -6.59 6.83
N VAL A 211 4.26 -7.62 6.82
CA VAL A 211 5.15 -7.94 5.68
C VAL A 211 4.56 -9.04 4.81
N ARG A 212 3.61 -8.69 3.92
CA ARG A 212 2.91 -9.64 3.02
C ARG A 212 3.84 -10.52 2.19
N THR A 213 4.96 -9.97 1.73
CA THR A 213 5.97 -10.69 0.95
C THR A 213 6.60 -11.89 1.69
N TYR A 214 6.56 -11.90 3.02
CA TYR A 214 6.97 -13.06 3.81
C TYR A 214 6.01 -14.25 3.60
N TRP A 215 4.70 -14.00 3.53
CA TRP A 215 3.71 -15.04 3.29
C TRP A 215 3.81 -15.61 1.88
N THR A 216 4.03 -14.77 0.88
CA THR A 216 4.35 -15.23 -0.49
C THR A 216 5.56 -16.18 -0.47
N TYR A 217 6.63 -15.81 0.24
CA TYR A 217 7.81 -16.68 0.39
C TYR A 217 7.47 -18.00 1.09
N LEU A 218 6.67 -17.98 2.17
CA LEU A 218 6.28 -19.19 2.89
C LEU A 218 5.45 -20.12 2.00
N ILE A 219 4.47 -19.60 1.27
CA ILE A 219 3.67 -20.40 0.34
C ILE A 219 4.58 -21.06 -0.69
N GLN A 220 5.47 -20.30 -1.33
CA GLN A 220 6.38 -20.80 -2.36
C GLN A 220 7.40 -21.82 -1.87
N THR A 221 7.81 -21.77 -0.61
CA THR A 221 8.93 -22.61 -0.11
C THR A 221 8.51 -23.71 0.86
N GLN A 222 7.36 -23.58 1.51
CA GLN A 222 6.87 -24.54 2.51
C GLN A 222 5.67 -25.35 2.03
N THR A 223 5.04 -24.94 0.92
CA THR A 223 3.99 -25.72 0.27
C THR A 223 4.47 -26.19 -1.09
N LYS A 224 3.83 -27.22 -1.65
CA LYS A 224 3.99 -27.60 -3.05
C LYS A 224 2.82 -27.14 -3.91
N ILE A 225 2.05 -26.17 -3.42
CA ILE A 225 0.77 -25.84 -4.03
C ILE A 225 0.94 -25.32 -5.45
N GLY A 226 1.88 -24.40 -5.67
CA GLY A 226 2.20 -23.91 -7.01
C GLY A 226 2.62 -25.03 -7.96
N GLU A 227 3.61 -25.84 -7.56
CA GLU A 227 4.09 -26.98 -8.37
C GLU A 227 2.96 -27.96 -8.72
N ARG A 228 2.12 -28.33 -7.74
CA ARG A 228 1.04 -29.30 -7.92
C ARG A 228 -0.12 -28.73 -8.74
N LEU A 229 -0.40 -27.44 -8.62
CA LEU A 229 -1.42 -26.77 -9.42
C LEU A 229 -0.96 -26.59 -10.86
N GLU A 230 0.32 -26.26 -11.09
CA GLU A 230 0.93 -26.25 -12.43
C GLU A 230 0.80 -27.61 -13.14
N GLU A 231 0.99 -28.73 -12.43
CA GLU A 231 0.87 -30.09 -12.99
C GLU A 231 -0.54 -30.44 -13.52
N ILE A 232 -1.58 -29.76 -13.05
CA ILE A 232 -2.97 -30.02 -13.43
C ILE A 232 -3.56 -28.94 -14.36
N GLN A 233 -2.79 -27.88 -14.66
CA GLN A 233 -3.20 -26.86 -15.63
C GLN A 233 -3.49 -27.48 -17.01
N ASN A 234 -4.48 -26.92 -17.71
CA ASN A 234 -4.91 -27.44 -18.99
C ASN A 234 -5.64 -26.39 -19.83
N GLU A 235 -6.22 -26.80 -20.97
CA GLU A 235 -6.92 -25.91 -21.89
C GLU A 235 -8.12 -25.16 -21.29
N HIS A 236 -8.68 -25.64 -20.18
CA HIS A 236 -9.82 -25.04 -19.49
C HIS A 236 -9.43 -24.10 -18.34
N PHE A 237 -8.27 -24.30 -17.72
CA PHE A 237 -7.89 -23.67 -16.46
C PHE A 237 -6.37 -23.43 -16.36
N GLU A 238 -5.99 -22.23 -15.91
CA GLU A 238 -4.62 -21.79 -15.60
C GLU A 238 -4.56 -21.21 -14.18
N PHE A 239 -3.58 -21.66 -13.39
CA PHE A 239 -3.31 -21.12 -12.05
C PHE A 239 -2.48 -19.85 -12.18
N GLU A 240 -2.93 -18.77 -11.56
CA GLU A 240 -2.26 -17.47 -11.63
C GLU A 240 -1.44 -17.20 -10.37
N ASP A 241 -2.09 -17.13 -9.21
CA ASP A 241 -1.39 -16.88 -7.95
C ASP A 241 -2.15 -17.44 -6.74
N ILE A 242 -1.44 -17.52 -5.62
CA ILE A 242 -2.01 -17.75 -4.31
C ILE A 242 -1.42 -16.73 -3.32
N THR A 243 -2.30 -16.07 -2.59
CA THR A 243 -1.89 -15.08 -1.59
C THR A 243 -2.55 -15.36 -0.24
N CYS A 244 -2.00 -14.76 0.81
CA CYS A 244 -2.68 -14.73 2.10
C CYS A 244 -3.55 -13.46 2.16
N SER A 245 -4.87 -13.62 2.26
CA SER A 245 -5.82 -12.49 2.36
C SER A 245 -5.98 -12.00 3.77
N ASP A 246 -6.03 -12.92 4.73
CA ASP A 246 -6.36 -12.60 6.12
C ASP A 246 -5.24 -12.99 7.07
N LEU A 247 -4.71 -11.97 7.75
CA LEU A 247 -3.59 -12.05 8.66
C LEU A 247 -4.04 -11.62 10.04
N GLU A 248 -3.90 -12.53 11.01
CA GLU A 248 -4.18 -12.23 12.40
C GLU A 248 -3.15 -12.91 13.30
N ASN A 249 -2.57 -12.15 14.24
CA ASN A 249 -1.67 -12.66 15.26
C ASN A 249 -0.46 -13.44 14.70
N GLY A 250 0.06 -13.01 13.55
CA GLY A 250 1.18 -13.64 12.87
C GLY A 250 0.86 -14.98 12.21
N GLU A 251 -0.42 -15.23 11.95
CA GLU A 251 -0.91 -16.40 11.22
C GLU A 251 -1.72 -15.98 9.99
N CYS A 252 -1.54 -16.71 8.88
CA CYS A 252 -2.44 -16.64 7.74
C CYS A 252 -3.69 -17.47 8.04
N LEU A 253 -4.83 -16.81 8.19
CA LEU A 253 -6.11 -17.45 8.46
C LEU A 253 -6.77 -17.95 7.18
N GLU A 254 -6.69 -17.13 6.13
CA GLU A 254 -7.33 -17.38 4.84
C GLU A 254 -6.39 -17.12 3.66
N TYR A 255 -6.49 -17.97 2.64
CA TYR A 255 -5.79 -17.82 1.36
C TYR A 255 -6.74 -17.47 0.22
N GLU A 256 -6.27 -16.66 -0.71
CA GLU A 256 -6.96 -16.41 -1.99
C GLU A 256 -6.19 -17.09 -3.10
N VAL A 257 -6.93 -17.79 -3.96
CA VAL A 257 -6.41 -18.57 -5.07
C VAL A 257 -7.01 -18.04 -6.35
N ASP A 258 -6.15 -17.49 -7.20
CA ASP A 258 -6.56 -16.84 -8.44
C ASP A 258 -6.40 -17.78 -9.61
N LEU A 259 -7.50 -17.95 -10.35
CA LEU A 259 -7.64 -18.91 -11.43
C LEU A 259 -8.17 -18.24 -12.68
N VAL A 260 -7.52 -18.50 -13.80
CA VAL A 260 -7.97 -18.04 -15.11
C VAL A 260 -8.67 -19.19 -15.82
N PHE A 261 -9.94 -18.97 -16.19
CA PHE A 261 -10.69 -19.91 -17.01
C PHE A 261 -10.71 -19.45 -18.47
N ASN A 262 -10.40 -20.40 -19.37
CA ASN A 262 -10.15 -20.12 -20.78
C ASN A 262 -11.41 -20.14 -21.66
N ASP A 263 -12.52 -20.69 -21.17
CA ASP A 263 -13.82 -20.76 -21.85
C ASP A 263 -14.87 -19.88 -21.13
N ASP A 264 -16.03 -19.71 -21.76
CA ASP A 264 -17.17 -19.00 -21.17
C ASP A 264 -17.69 -19.76 -19.93
N MET A 265 -17.78 -19.06 -18.79
CA MET A 265 -18.25 -19.61 -17.50
C MET A 265 -19.58 -20.38 -17.60
N ALA A 266 -20.48 -19.97 -18.50
CA ALA A 266 -21.77 -20.63 -18.70
C ALA A 266 -21.65 -22.08 -19.20
N GLN A 267 -20.51 -22.47 -19.78
CA GLN A 267 -20.26 -23.81 -20.28
C GLN A 267 -19.82 -24.80 -19.19
N TYR A 268 -19.50 -24.32 -17.98
CA TYR A 268 -18.92 -25.15 -16.92
C TYR A 268 -19.94 -25.91 -16.08
N LYS A 269 -21.21 -25.48 -16.05
CA LYS A 269 -22.28 -26.09 -15.25
C LYS A 269 -22.45 -27.61 -15.46
N ASN A 270 -22.18 -28.09 -16.68
CA ASN A 270 -22.35 -29.50 -17.04
C ASN A 270 -21.08 -30.11 -17.68
N ASN A 271 -19.92 -29.46 -17.54
CA ASN A 271 -18.69 -29.97 -18.10
C ASN A 271 -18.00 -30.88 -17.06
N SER A 272 -18.10 -32.20 -17.27
CA SER A 272 -17.49 -33.19 -16.38
C SER A 272 -15.98 -33.04 -16.22
N ARG A 273 -15.28 -32.48 -17.23
CA ARG A 273 -13.84 -32.23 -17.16
C ARG A 273 -13.51 -31.11 -16.18
N VAL A 274 -14.29 -30.02 -16.21
CA VAL A 274 -14.11 -28.90 -15.27
C VAL A 274 -14.40 -29.34 -13.84
N ILE A 275 -15.45 -30.13 -13.60
CA ILE A 275 -15.73 -30.70 -12.28
C ILE A 275 -14.56 -31.57 -11.79
N GLU A 276 -13.97 -32.39 -12.67
CA GLU A 276 -12.81 -33.22 -12.35
C GLU A 276 -11.58 -32.37 -11.98
N ASP A 277 -11.29 -31.34 -12.77
CA ASP A 277 -10.14 -30.45 -12.56
C ASP A 277 -10.27 -29.64 -11.26
N LEU A 278 -11.47 -29.13 -10.97
CA LEU A 278 -11.78 -28.48 -9.69
C LEU A 278 -11.65 -29.42 -8.51
N THR A 279 -12.12 -30.67 -8.66
CA THR A 279 -12.00 -31.67 -7.59
C THR A 279 -10.53 -31.96 -7.28
N LYS A 280 -9.69 -32.09 -8.31
CA LYS A 280 -8.23 -32.28 -8.16
C LYS A 280 -7.60 -31.09 -7.46
N MET A 281 -7.91 -29.88 -7.92
CA MET A 281 -7.42 -28.64 -7.34
C MET A 281 -7.81 -28.53 -5.86
N VAL A 282 -9.09 -28.64 -5.52
CA VAL A 282 -9.56 -28.57 -4.13
C VAL A 282 -8.89 -29.62 -3.25
N THR A 283 -8.61 -30.81 -3.80
CA THR A 283 -7.84 -31.85 -3.09
C THR A 283 -6.42 -31.39 -2.81
N ILE A 284 -5.72 -30.84 -3.80
CA ILE A 284 -4.38 -30.24 -3.62
C ILE A 284 -4.42 -29.14 -2.56
N MET A 285 -5.40 -28.23 -2.63
CA MET A 285 -5.57 -27.14 -1.67
C MET A 285 -5.71 -27.65 -0.24
N LYS A 286 -6.58 -28.65 -0.01
CA LYS A 286 -6.79 -29.24 1.32
C LYS A 286 -5.53 -29.94 1.86
N GLU A 287 -4.80 -30.63 0.99
CA GLU A 287 -3.58 -31.36 1.35
C GLU A 287 -2.41 -30.41 1.68
N GLU A 288 -2.21 -29.37 0.86
CA GLU A 288 -1.07 -28.44 0.99
C GLU A 288 -1.31 -27.33 2.01
N LEU A 289 -2.55 -26.84 2.17
CA LEU A 289 -2.89 -25.81 3.16
C LEU A 289 -3.32 -26.38 4.52
N TYR A 290 -3.23 -27.69 4.73
CA TYR A 290 -3.58 -28.37 5.99
C TYR A 290 -4.99 -28.01 6.53
N ASN A 291 -5.96 -27.87 5.63
CA ASN A 291 -7.36 -27.46 5.91
C ASN A 291 -7.56 -26.03 6.45
N LYS A 292 -6.59 -25.12 6.28
CA LYS A 292 -6.82 -23.68 6.44
C LYS A 292 -7.90 -23.19 5.46
N GLU A 293 -8.48 -22.04 5.78
CA GLU A 293 -9.52 -21.44 4.95
C GLU A 293 -8.92 -20.92 3.65
N PHE A 294 -9.67 -21.06 2.56
CA PHE A 294 -9.29 -20.52 1.27
C PHE A 294 -10.51 -20.15 0.45
N ASN A 295 -10.36 -19.14 -0.40
CA ASN A 295 -11.32 -18.71 -1.40
C ASN A 295 -10.72 -18.84 -2.79
N ILE A 296 -11.49 -19.39 -3.71
CA ILE A 296 -11.14 -19.51 -5.12
C ILE A 296 -11.81 -18.38 -5.87
N TYR A 297 -11.00 -17.56 -6.53
CA TYR A 297 -11.45 -16.48 -7.39
C TYR A 297 -11.26 -16.87 -8.85
N LEU A 298 -12.28 -16.56 -9.65
CA LEU A 298 -12.24 -16.78 -11.08
C LEU A 298 -12.05 -15.47 -11.84
N GLU A 299 -11.04 -15.46 -12.68
CA GLU A 299 -10.80 -14.45 -13.70
C GLU A 299 -11.21 -14.98 -15.08
N ASN A 300 -12.02 -14.17 -15.78
CA ASN A 300 -12.25 -14.38 -17.21
C ASN A 300 -11.01 -13.98 -18.00
N LYS A 301 -10.72 -14.68 -19.10
CA LYS A 301 -9.62 -14.41 -20.04
C LYS A 301 -9.44 -12.94 -20.49
N ASP A 302 -10.50 -12.14 -20.42
CA ASP A 302 -10.49 -10.71 -20.78
C ASP A 302 -10.04 -9.79 -19.61
N GLY A 303 -9.72 -10.37 -18.45
CA GLY A 303 -9.23 -9.71 -17.22
C GLY A 303 -10.23 -8.82 -16.49
N THR A 304 -11.49 -8.84 -16.92
CA THR A 304 -12.47 -7.82 -16.51
C THR A 304 -13.28 -8.14 -15.25
N ARG A 305 -13.19 -9.36 -14.68
CA ARG A 305 -14.01 -9.72 -13.51
C ARG A 305 -13.43 -10.87 -12.71
N MET A 306 -12.94 -10.58 -11.50
CA MET A 306 -12.77 -11.55 -10.43
C MET A 306 -14.10 -11.72 -9.69
N THR A 307 -14.62 -12.94 -9.64
CA THR A 307 -15.78 -13.25 -8.78
C THR A 307 -15.35 -14.34 -7.82
N ALA A 308 -15.53 -14.11 -6.51
CA ALA A 308 -15.41 -15.16 -5.51
C ALA A 308 -16.36 -16.28 -5.92
N TRP A 309 -15.82 -17.47 -6.14
CA TRP A 309 -16.56 -18.55 -6.76
C TRP A 309 -16.83 -19.69 -5.80
N LEU A 310 -15.82 -20.13 -5.06
CA LEU A 310 -15.96 -21.21 -4.10
C LEU A 310 -15.08 -20.96 -2.88
N SER A 311 -15.68 -21.04 -1.71
CA SER A 311 -14.98 -21.02 -0.43
C SER A 311 -14.74 -22.43 0.11
N SER A 312 -13.70 -22.57 0.92
CA SER A 312 -13.43 -23.81 1.65
C SER A 312 -14.55 -24.18 2.62
N GLU A 313 -15.33 -23.21 3.11
CA GLU A 313 -16.50 -23.42 3.97
C GLU A 313 -17.64 -24.08 3.19
N GLU A 314 -18.02 -23.53 2.04
CA GLU A 314 -19.03 -24.10 1.15
C GLU A 314 -18.66 -25.51 0.71
N ILE A 315 -17.38 -25.73 0.36
CA ILE A 315 -16.83 -27.04 0.02
C ILE A 315 -16.97 -28.05 1.18
N LYS A 316 -16.84 -27.62 2.44
CA LYS A 316 -17.02 -28.49 3.62
C LYS A 316 -18.50 -28.82 3.87
N GLN A 317 -19.41 -27.90 3.54
CA GLN A 317 -20.85 -28.06 3.77
C GLN A 317 -21.55 -28.85 2.65
N SER A 318 -20.95 -28.93 1.47
CA SER A 318 -21.49 -29.68 0.34
C SER A 318 -21.17 -31.18 0.38
N ASN A 319 -22.01 -31.99 -0.27
CA ASN A 319 -21.75 -33.43 -0.44
C ASN A 319 -20.60 -33.68 -1.42
N ASN A 320 -20.47 -32.87 -2.47
CA ASN A 320 -19.44 -32.98 -3.50
C ASN A 320 -19.30 -31.68 -4.33
N ILE A 321 -18.16 -31.54 -5.03
CA ILE A 321 -17.86 -30.35 -5.85
C ILE A 321 -18.85 -30.17 -7.02
N GLU A 322 -19.38 -31.27 -7.56
CA GLU A 322 -20.34 -31.20 -8.67
C GLU A 322 -21.66 -30.52 -8.26
N GLU A 323 -22.16 -30.75 -7.06
CA GLU A 323 -23.37 -30.08 -6.54
C GLU A 323 -23.13 -28.58 -6.35
N LEU A 324 -22.00 -28.19 -5.76
CA LEU A 324 -21.62 -26.79 -5.59
C LEU A 324 -21.54 -26.01 -6.90
N VAL A 325 -20.84 -26.57 -7.88
CA VAL A 325 -20.70 -25.93 -9.20
C VAL A 325 -22.07 -25.78 -9.89
N LYS A 326 -23.04 -26.66 -9.62
CA LYS A 326 -24.39 -26.54 -10.19
C LYS A 326 -25.25 -25.50 -9.45
N GLU A 327 -25.05 -25.32 -8.14
CA GLU A 327 -25.78 -24.34 -7.32
C GLU A 327 -25.37 -22.90 -7.62
N GLU A 328 -24.07 -22.64 -7.81
CA GLU A 328 -23.54 -21.31 -8.12
C GLU A 328 -23.96 -20.77 -9.52
N TYR A 329 -24.46 -21.65 -10.40
CA TYR A 329 -24.98 -21.28 -11.72
C TYR A 329 -26.44 -21.74 -11.93
N PRO A 330 -27.46 -21.14 -11.29
CA PRO A 330 -28.85 -21.58 -11.43
C PRO A 330 -29.38 -21.42 -12.87
N GLU A 331 -30.29 -22.30 -13.30
CA GLU A 331 -30.94 -22.23 -14.63
C GLU A 331 -31.79 -20.95 -14.71
N TYR A 332 -31.63 -20.17 -15.79
CA TYR A 332 -32.57 -19.10 -16.15
C TYR A 332 -33.67 -19.62 -17.07
#